data_AF-A0A4R2KIA3-F1
#
_entry.id   AF-A0A4R2KIA3-F1
#
_cell.length_a   1.000
_cell.length_b   1.000
_cell.length_c   1.000
_cell.angle_alpha   90.00
_cell.angle_beta   90.00
_cell.angle_gamma   90.00
#
_symmetry.space_group_name_H-M   'P 1'
#
loop_
_entity.id
_entity.type
_entity.pdbx_description
1 polymer ?
#
loop_
_entity_poly.entity_id
_entity_poly.type
_entity_poly.pdbx_seq_one_letter_code
_entity_poly.pdbx_strand_id
1 'polypeptide(L)'
;MRTSVFFCALLGAATHSALVAQDLEELLVTAKHNTRVIDVTTALSVSPDAARLLHEAPGANVTSNGPLTGIPQYRGLFGPRIAMTMNGSQLAPAGPNWMDPPISYAVTA
;
A
#
# COMPACT_ATOMS: atom_id res chain seq x y z
N MET A 1 -33.11 7.60 -83.38
CA MET A 1 -32.86 7.96 -81.96
C MET A 1 -31.37 7.91 -81.71
N ARG A 2 -30.71 9.07 -81.64
CA ARG A 2 -29.33 9.29 -81.19
C ARG A 2 -29.34 10.63 -80.47
N THR A 3 -28.86 10.70 -79.23
CA THR A 3 -28.14 11.84 -78.66
C THR A 3 -27.58 11.46 -77.30
N SER A 4 -26.38 11.95 -77.05
CA SER A 4 -25.46 11.64 -75.95
C SER A 4 -25.47 12.80 -74.95
N VAL A 5 -25.38 12.54 -73.64
CA VAL A 5 -24.98 13.54 -72.64
C VAL A 5 -24.11 12.87 -71.56
N PHE A 6 -22.86 13.29 -71.52
CA PHE A 6 -21.88 13.14 -70.43
C PHE A 6 -22.25 14.09 -69.27
N PHE A 7 -22.16 13.69 -67.99
CA PHE A 7 -21.59 14.56 -66.94
C PHE A 7 -21.33 13.89 -65.57
N CYS A 8 -20.05 13.93 -65.18
CA CYS A 8 -19.47 14.18 -63.84
C CYS A 8 -19.77 13.24 -62.64
N ALA A 9 -18.74 12.45 -62.29
CA ALA A 9 -18.53 11.83 -61.00
C ALA A 9 -18.14 12.87 -59.94
N LEU A 10 -18.78 12.85 -58.77
CA LEU A 10 -18.39 13.64 -57.60
C LEU A 10 -18.06 12.69 -56.44
N LEU A 11 -16.76 12.46 -56.30
CA LEU A 11 -16.09 11.87 -55.15
C LEU A 11 -16.12 12.90 -54.00
N GLY A 12 -16.88 12.62 -52.94
CA GLY A 12 -16.80 13.38 -51.69
C GLY A 12 -15.57 12.97 -50.90
N ALA A 13 -14.49 13.75 -50.98
CA ALA A 13 -13.31 13.57 -50.15
C ALA A 13 -13.62 14.00 -48.70
N ALA A 14 -13.71 13.05 -47.77
CA ALA A 14 -13.64 13.33 -46.34
C ALA A 14 -12.19 13.77 -46.02
N THR A 15 -12.00 15.08 -45.86
CA THR A 15 -10.74 15.66 -45.39
C THR A 15 -10.46 15.16 -43.96
N HIS A 16 -9.51 14.24 -43.83
CA HIS A 16 -8.97 13.86 -42.53
C HIS A 16 -8.08 15.01 -42.05
N SER A 17 -8.44 15.64 -40.93
CA SER A 17 -7.48 16.50 -40.22
C SER A 17 -6.40 15.60 -39.62
N ALA A 18 -5.18 15.73 -40.11
CA ALA A 18 -4.02 15.10 -39.50
C ALA A 18 -3.81 15.73 -38.11
N LEU A 19 -3.97 14.93 -37.06
CA LEU A 19 -3.60 15.31 -35.71
C LEU A 19 -2.10 15.60 -35.70
N VAL A 20 -1.70 16.86 -35.46
CA VAL A 20 -0.30 17.23 -35.26
C VAL A 20 0.17 16.52 -33.98
N ALA A 21 1.06 15.55 -34.14
CA ALA A 21 1.77 14.94 -33.02
C ALA A 21 2.60 16.03 -32.33
N GLN A 22 2.17 16.45 -31.14
CA GLN A 22 2.96 17.35 -30.30
C GLN A 22 4.14 16.55 -29.75
N ASP A 23 5.36 17.06 -29.96
CA ASP A 23 6.57 16.59 -29.30
C ASP A 23 6.46 16.95 -27.81
N LEU A 24 6.12 15.97 -26.97
CA LEU A 24 5.93 16.12 -25.53
C LEU A 24 7.19 15.65 -24.80
N GLU A 25 7.70 16.48 -23.89
CA GLU A 25 8.88 16.13 -23.08
C GLU A 25 8.60 14.93 -22.17
N GLU A 26 9.50 13.95 -22.17
CA GLU A 26 9.41 12.75 -21.34
C GLU A 26 9.76 13.09 -19.88
N LEU A 27 8.77 13.02 -18.98
CA LEU A 27 8.96 13.17 -17.55
C LEU A 27 9.04 11.79 -16.88
N LEU A 28 10.25 11.39 -16.46
CA LEU A 28 10.45 10.15 -15.71
C LEU A 28 10.17 10.36 -14.22
N VAL A 29 9.05 9.81 -13.74
CA VAL A 29 8.71 9.80 -12.32
C VAL A 29 9.47 8.68 -11.62
N THR A 30 10.46 9.04 -10.80
CA THR A 30 11.14 8.07 -9.91
C THR A 30 10.54 8.11 -8.51
N ALA A 31 10.54 6.97 -7.82
CA ALA A 31 10.17 6.85 -6.42
C ALA A 31 11.27 6.13 -5.64
N LYS A 32 11.46 6.51 -4.37
CA LYS A 32 12.39 5.84 -3.45
C LYS A 32 11.63 5.38 -2.20
N HIS A 33 11.73 4.09 -1.87
CA HIS A 33 11.25 3.58 -0.59
C HIS A 33 12.19 4.03 0.53
N ASN A 34 11.64 4.64 1.58
CA ASN A 34 12.41 5.02 2.76
C ASN A 34 12.19 3.98 3.86
N THR A 35 13.26 3.31 4.27
CA THR A 35 13.25 2.33 5.37
C THR A 35 13.88 2.98 6.59
N ARG A 36 13.15 2.97 7.71
CA ARG A 36 13.64 3.42 9.01
C ARG A 36 13.55 2.27 10.01
N VAL A 37 14.64 2.03 10.73
CA VAL A 37 14.68 1.09 11.85
C VAL A 37 14.59 1.88 13.14
N ILE A 38 13.74 1.43 14.06
CA ILE A 38 13.61 1.98 15.40
C ILE A 38 13.95 0.85 16.34
N ASP A 39 15.01 1.05 17.13
CA ASP A 39 15.41 0.12 18.17
C ASP A 39 14.74 0.52 19.48
N VAL A 40 13.98 -0.42 20.06
CA VAL A 40 13.25 -0.28 21.32
C VAL A 40 13.83 -1.17 22.42
N THR A 41 15.02 -1.74 22.23
CA THR A 41 15.64 -2.69 23.18
C THR A 41 15.98 -2.05 24.53
N THR A 42 16.11 -0.72 24.59
CA THR A 42 16.38 0.02 25.85
C THR A 42 15.12 0.33 26.65
N ALA A 43 13.93 0.10 26.08
CA ALA A 43 12.69 0.37 26.78
C ALA A 43 12.36 -0.73 27.79
N LEU A 44 12.01 -0.31 29.00
CA LEU A 44 11.53 -1.20 30.06
C LEU A 44 10.00 -1.19 30.05
N SER A 45 9.40 -2.26 29.52
CA SER A 45 7.97 -2.51 29.64
C SER A 45 7.74 -3.64 30.63
N VAL A 46 7.09 -3.33 31.77
CA VAL A 46 6.67 -4.32 32.79
C VAL A 46 5.32 -4.97 32.41
N SER A 47 4.83 -4.73 31.19
CA SER A 47 3.59 -5.30 30.69
C SER A 47 3.75 -6.76 30.33
N PRO A 48 2.78 -7.63 30.64
CA PRO A 48 2.78 -9.02 30.18
C PRO A 48 2.57 -9.15 28.66
N ASP A 49 2.02 -8.13 28.01
CA ASP A 49 1.86 -8.04 26.55
C ASP A 49 3.06 -7.32 25.91
N ALA A 50 3.76 -8.04 25.01
CA ALA A 50 4.89 -7.53 24.24
C ALA A 50 4.50 -6.37 23.31
N ALA A 51 3.24 -6.28 22.87
CA ALA A 51 2.81 -5.19 22.01
C ALA A 51 3.01 -3.82 22.66
N ARG A 52 2.94 -3.71 24.00
CA ARG A 52 3.12 -2.44 24.72
C ARG A 52 4.47 -1.78 24.48
N LEU A 53 5.51 -2.53 24.14
CA LEU A 53 6.82 -1.98 23.75
C LEU A 53 6.73 -1.04 22.54
N LEU A 54 5.70 -1.22 21.68
CA LEU A 54 5.51 -0.35 20.52
C LEU A 54 5.13 1.08 20.88
N HIS A 55 4.70 1.38 22.10
CA HIS A 55 4.45 2.78 22.51
C HIS A 55 5.72 3.64 22.50
N GLU A 56 6.89 3.00 22.60
CA GLU A 56 8.19 3.67 22.62
C GLU A 56 8.65 4.07 21.21
N ALA A 57 8.08 3.42 20.18
CA ALA A 57 8.36 3.76 18.81
C ALA A 57 7.48 4.95 18.36
N PRO A 58 8.08 6.03 17.80
CA PRO A 58 7.32 7.20 17.37
C PRO A 58 6.32 6.86 16.26
N GLY A 59 5.05 7.23 16.47
CA GLY A 59 3.96 6.98 15.52
C GLY A 59 3.42 5.55 15.56
N ALA A 60 3.94 4.70 16.45
CA ALA A 60 3.32 3.44 16.81
C ALA A 60 2.39 3.62 18.02
N ASN A 61 1.37 2.76 18.07
CA ASN A 61 0.39 2.71 19.13
C ASN A 61 -0.12 1.27 19.28
N VAL A 62 -0.84 0.99 20.36
CA VAL A 62 -1.45 -0.32 20.62
C VAL A 62 -2.89 -0.13 21.04
N THR A 63 -3.80 -0.87 20.40
CA THR A 63 -5.19 -0.99 20.85
C THR A 63 -5.32 -2.29 21.63
N SER A 64 -5.72 -2.21 22.89
CA SER A 64 -5.84 -3.38 23.77
C SER A 64 -7.27 -3.96 23.73
N ASN A 65 -7.38 -5.27 23.52
CA ASN A 65 -8.61 -6.05 23.73
C ASN A 65 -8.61 -6.79 25.08
N GLY A 66 -7.80 -6.31 26.03
CA GLY A 66 -7.59 -6.92 27.34
C GLY A 66 -6.17 -6.69 27.84
N PRO A 67 -5.78 -7.30 28.97
CA PRO A 67 -4.45 -7.13 29.55
C PRO A 67 -3.33 -7.84 28.77
N LEU A 68 -3.66 -8.84 27.94
CA LEU A 68 -2.69 -9.67 27.21
C LEU A 68 -2.75 -9.51 25.69
N THR A 69 -3.82 -8.90 25.17
CA THR A 69 -4.07 -8.81 23.72
C THR A 69 -3.92 -7.38 23.25
N GLY A 70 -2.74 -7.02 22.76
CA GLY A 70 -2.47 -5.76 22.11
C GLY A 70 -2.45 -5.89 20.59
N ILE A 71 -3.31 -5.14 19.91
CA ILE A 71 -3.30 -5.00 18.45
C ILE A 71 -2.41 -3.82 18.08
N PRO A 72 -1.28 -4.05 17.38
CA PRO A 72 -0.37 -2.99 17.03
C PRO A 72 -0.95 -2.10 15.94
N GLN A 73 -0.63 -0.82 16.03
CA GLN A 73 -1.01 0.20 15.07
C GLN A 73 0.21 1.05 14.74
N TYR A 74 0.39 1.40 13.47
CA TYR A 74 1.47 2.28 13.05
C TYR A 74 0.93 3.27 12.04
N ARG A 75 1.02 4.57 12.36
CA ARG A 75 0.48 5.66 11.52
C ARG A 75 -0.98 5.43 11.08
N GLY A 76 -1.80 4.90 11.98
CA GLY A 76 -3.21 4.58 11.72
C GLY A 76 -3.47 3.30 10.92
N LEU A 77 -2.43 2.58 10.48
CA LEU A 77 -2.55 1.25 9.90
C LEU A 77 -2.69 0.20 11.01
N PHE A 78 -3.41 -0.88 10.75
CA PHE A 78 -3.62 -1.99 11.68
C PHE A 78 -3.85 -3.31 10.91
N GLY A 79 -3.81 -4.43 11.64
CA GLY A 79 -4.12 -5.75 11.09
C GLY A 79 -3.09 -6.23 10.04
N PRO A 80 -3.53 -6.82 8.90
CA PRO A 80 -2.61 -7.36 7.88
C PRO A 80 -1.69 -6.32 7.22
N ARG A 81 -1.96 -5.03 7.43
CA ARG A 81 -1.16 -3.92 6.88
C ARG A 81 0.16 -3.72 7.63
N ILE A 82 0.29 -4.33 8.80
CA ILE A 82 1.53 -4.34 9.59
C ILE A 82 2.09 -5.75 9.51
N ALA A 83 3.20 -5.90 8.78
CA ALA A 83 3.93 -7.16 8.76
C ALA A 83 4.67 -7.35 10.08
N MET A 84 4.55 -8.55 10.66
CA MET A 84 5.27 -8.95 11.87
C MET A 84 6.09 -10.18 11.54
N THR A 85 7.35 -10.13 11.92
CA THR A 85 8.29 -11.23 11.72
C THR A 85 8.94 -11.58 13.05
N MET A 86 9.18 -12.87 13.25
CA MET A 86 9.93 -13.39 14.38
C MET A 86 10.93 -14.39 13.86
N ASN A 87 12.21 -14.19 14.21
CA ASN A 87 13.31 -15.02 13.73
C ASN A 87 13.32 -15.21 12.20
N GLY A 88 12.94 -14.18 11.45
CA GLY A 88 12.87 -14.20 9.98
C GLY A 88 11.63 -14.85 9.38
N SER A 89 10.72 -15.41 10.18
CA SER A 89 9.44 -15.95 9.70
C SER A 89 8.31 -14.96 9.90
N GLN A 90 7.46 -14.79 8.88
CA GLN A 90 6.27 -13.95 8.99
C GLN A 90 5.19 -14.66 9.80
N LEU A 91 4.63 -13.94 10.76
CA LEU A 91 3.61 -14.47 11.66
C LEU A 91 2.21 -14.13 11.13
N ALA A 92 1.34 -15.14 11.11
CA ALA A 92 -0.08 -14.98 10.81
C ALA A 92 -0.90 -14.83 12.11
N PRO A 93 -2.05 -14.15 12.08
CA PRO A 93 -2.95 -14.13 13.24
C PRO A 93 -3.55 -15.51 13.49
N ALA A 94 -3.84 -15.85 14.75
CA ALA A 94 -4.41 -17.16 15.10
C ALA A 94 -5.89 -17.30 14.72
N GLY A 95 -6.61 -16.19 14.60
CA GLY A 95 -8.05 -16.16 14.37
C GLY A 95 -8.53 -14.95 13.57
N PRO A 96 -9.74 -15.01 12.99
CA PRO A 96 -10.28 -13.97 12.10
C PRO A 96 -10.65 -12.67 12.84
N ASN A 97 -10.89 -12.74 14.15
CA ASN A 97 -11.34 -11.64 14.98
C ASN A 97 -10.21 -10.87 15.68
N TRP A 98 -8.94 -11.19 15.39
CA TRP A 98 -7.77 -10.49 15.94
C TRP A 98 -7.65 -10.50 17.48
N MET A 99 -8.23 -11.50 18.15
CA MET A 99 -8.01 -11.74 19.59
C MET A 99 -6.61 -12.29 19.89
N ASP A 100 -5.96 -12.89 18.91
CA ASP A 100 -4.58 -13.37 18.98
C ASP A 100 -3.78 -12.77 17.80
N PRO A 101 -3.40 -11.48 17.90
CA PRO A 101 -2.59 -10.83 16.88
C PRO A 101 -1.20 -11.49 16.82
N PRO A 102 -0.49 -11.43 15.68
CA PRO A 102 0.78 -12.13 15.53
C PRO A 102 1.84 -11.76 16.59
N ILE A 103 1.79 -10.52 17.11
CA ILE A 103 2.69 -10.06 18.20
C ILE A 103 2.43 -10.74 19.54
N SER A 104 1.25 -11.33 19.75
CA SER A 104 0.90 -12.08 20.97
C SER A 104 1.78 -13.32 21.17
N TYR A 105 2.38 -13.84 20.10
CA TYR A 105 3.34 -14.95 20.18
C TYR A 105 4.70 -14.54 20.74
N ALA A 106 4.98 -13.24 20.84
CA ALA A 106 6.22 -12.75 21.41
C ALA A 106 6.13 -12.82 22.94
N VAL A 107 7.01 -13.64 23.52
CA VAL A 107 7.21 -13.65 24.97
C VAL A 107 8.00 -12.40 25.36
N THR A 108 7.47 -11.61 26.29
CA THR A 108 8.21 -10.56 26.97
C THR A 108 8.96 -11.18 28.15
N ALA A 109 10.27 -10.92 28.25
CA ALA A 109 11.13 -11.44 29.30
C ALA A 109 11.24 -10.46 30.47
#